data_AF-A0ABD5SJA6-F1
#
_entry.id   AF-A0ABD5SJA6-F1
#
_cell.length_a   1.000
_cell.length_b   1.000
_cell.length_c   1.000
_cell.angle_alpha   90.00
_cell.angle_beta   90.00
_cell.angle_gamma   90.00
#
_symmetry.space_group_name_H-M   'P 1'
#
loop_
_entity.id
_entity.type
_entity.pdbx_description
1 polymer ?
#
loop_
_entity_poly.entity_id
_entity_poly.type
_entity_poly.pdbx_seq_one_letter_code
_entity_poly.pdbx_strand_id
1 'polypeptide(L)'
;MLRLTSRFIILIRENTMLRLICSGLLSLIATLAVAATPKLDPSIDYHSQANPHEVLTTHLTLDLSVSFKKQELSGSVIFDFERKADKVSELVLDTRDLTIVAASARVDGKWQKTGFKLEAPHTAL
;
A
#
# COMPACT_ATOMS: atom_id res chain seq x y z
N MET A 1 23.20 -30.18 2.13
CA MET A 1 22.42 -30.12 0.87
C MET A 1 21.42 -31.28 0.87
N LEU A 2 20.20 -31.04 1.35
CA LEU A 2 19.06 -31.97 1.20
C LEU A 2 17.84 -31.12 0.81
N ARG A 3 17.31 -31.36 -0.39
CA ARG A 3 16.07 -30.78 -0.90
C ARG A 3 14.92 -31.71 -0.49
N LEU A 4 13.90 -31.19 0.21
CA LEU A 4 12.58 -31.82 0.30
C LEU A 4 11.56 -30.83 -0.27
N THR A 5 11.13 -31.05 -1.51
CA THR A 5 9.96 -30.39 -2.10
C THR A 5 8.78 -31.36 -1.98
N SER A 6 7.90 -31.14 -1.00
CA SER A 6 6.62 -31.87 -0.92
C SER A 6 5.52 -30.99 -1.50
N ARG A 7 5.01 -31.39 -2.67
CA ARG A 7 3.87 -30.78 -3.34
C ARG A 7 2.59 -31.28 -2.68
N PHE A 8 1.81 -30.37 -2.10
CA PHE A 8 0.44 -30.65 -1.64
C PHE A 8 -0.49 -30.59 -2.87
N ILE A 9 -0.97 -31.74 -3.32
CA ILE A 9 -2.06 -31.87 -4.30
C ILE A 9 -3.32 -32.17 -3.49
N ILE A 10 -4.26 -31.23 -3.44
CA ILE A 10 -5.59 -31.45 -2.90
C ILE A 10 -6.40 -32.17 -3.99
N LEU A 11 -6.63 -33.46 -3.77
CA LEU A 11 -7.57 -34.30 -4.50
C LEU A 11 -8.96 -34.08 -3.87
N ILE A 12 -9.87 -33.36 -4.53
CA ILE A 12 -11.31 -33.41 -4.24
C ILE A 12 -12.00 -34.21 -5.34
N ARG A 13 -12.77 -35.18 -4.85
CA ARG A 13 -13.42 -36.31 -5.51
C ARG A 13 -14.25 -35.95 -6.74
N GLU A 14 -14.17 -36.82 -7.73
CA GLU A 14 -15.11 -36.93 -8.85
C GLU A 14 -16.53 -37.17 -8.34
N ASN A 15 -17.51 -36.46 -8.90
CA ASN A 15 -18.87 -36.96 -8.99
C ASN A 15 -19.43 -36.67 -10.38
N THR A 16 -19.64 -37.75 -11.11
CA THR A 16 -20.01 -37.87 -12.51
C THR A 16 -21.39 -37.30 -12.85
N MET A 17 -21.42 -36.49 -13.92
CA MET A 17 -22.34 -36.55 -15.07
C MET A 17 -23.85 -36.74 -14.81
N LEU A 18 -24.65 -35.68 -15.03
CA LEU A 18 -26.00 -35.83 -15.59
C LEU A 18 -26.45 -34.63 -16.44
N ARG A 19 -26.25 -34.79 -17.75
CA ARG A 19 -27.12 -34.47 -18.90
C ARG A 19 -27.59 -33.02 -19.17
N LEU A 20 -27.16 -32.53 -20.35
CA LEU A 20 -27.90 -31.70 -21.32
C LEU A 20 -29.41 -31.92 -21.21
N ILE A 21 -30.25 -30.87 -21.17
CA ILE A 21 -31.12 -30.33 -22.26
C ILE A 21 -31.75 -29.00 -21.77
N CYS A 22 -31.70 -27.93 -22.58
CA CYS A 22 -32.77 -26.93 -22.77
C CYS A 22 -32.22 -25.73 -23.57
N SER A 23 -32.20 -25.89 -24.89
CA SER A 23 -32.20 -24.76 -25.83
C SER A 23 -33.62 -24.20 -25.89
N GLY A 24 -33.81 -22.92 -25.54
CA GLY A 24 -35.10 -22.26 -25.67
C GLY A 24 -35.21 -20.92 -24.95
N LEU A 25 -34.90 -19.84 -25.68
CA LEU A 25 -35.53 -18.52 -25.62
C LEU A 25 -35.82 -17.91 -24.23
N LEU A 26 -34.95 -17.01 -23.74
CA LEU A 26 -35.44 -15.86 -22.95
C LEU A 26 -34.46 -14.68 -22.94
N SER A 27 -34.91 -13.62 -23.63
CA SER A 27 -34.73 -12.21 -23.31
C SER A 27 -33.32 -11.61 -23.27
N LEU A 28 -33.05 -10.84 -24.33
CA LEU A 28 -32.27 -9.61 -24.33
C LEU A 28 -32.61 -8.73 -23.10
N ILE A 29 -31.76 -8.76 -22.08
CA ILE A 29 -31.67 -7.68 -21.09
C ILE A 29 -30.31 -7.02 -21.32
N ALA A 30 -30.30 -6.04 -22.22
CA ALA A 30 -29.23 -5.04 -22.26
C ALA A 30 -29.32 -4.26 -20.94
N THR A 31 -28.55 -4.72 -19.95
CA THR A 31 -28.43 -4.02 -18.67
C THR A 31 -27.60 -2.77 -18.95
N LEU A 32 -28.24 -1.61 -19.02
CA LEU A 32 -27.52 -0.34 -18.89
C LEU A 32 -27.01 -0.27 -17.45
N ALA A 33 -25.76 -0.71 -17.25
CA ALA A 33 -25.02 -0.37 -16.06
C ALA A 33 -24.73 1.13 -16.14
N VAL A 34 -25.63 1.95 -15.56
CA VAL A 34 -25.31 3.33 -15.24
C VAL A 34 -24.16 3.26 -14.24
N ALA A 35 -22.94 3.53 -14.71
CA ALA A 35 -21.78 3.61 -13.84
C ALA A 35 -22.07 4.73 -12.83
N ALA A 36 -22.35 4.34 -11.59
CA ALA A 36 -22.46 5.28 -10.49
C ALA A 36 -21.10 5.96 -10.39
N THR A 37 -21.07 7.28 -10.62
CA THR A 37 -19.86 8.05 -10.37
C THR A 37 -19.57 7.95 -8.87
N PRO A 38 -18.38 7.46 -8.47
CA PRO A 38 -18.06 7.38 -7.05
C PRO A 38 -18.14 8.79 -6.49
N LYS A 39 -18.99 8.98 -5.49
CA LYS A 39 -19.06 10.23 -4.75
C LYS A 39 -17.74 10.36 -3.99
N LEU A 40 -16.97 11.39 -4.30
CA LEU A 40 -15.74 11.71 -3.59
C LEU A 40 -16.07 11.99 -2.12
N ASP A 41 -15.36 11.33 -1.22
CA ASP A 41 -15.39 11.60 0.20
C ASP A 41 -14.38 12.73 0.50
N PRO A 42 -14.83 13.92 0.93
CA PRO A 42 -13.92 15.03 1.21
C PRO A 42 -13.01 14.79 2.42
N SER A 43 -13.24 13.74 3.21
CA SER A 43 -12.36 13.35 4.32
C SER A 43 -11.14 12.55 3.86
N ILE A 44 -11.12 12.09 2.61
CA ILE A 44 -10.02 11.33 2.02
C ILE A 44 -9.24 12.22 1.06
N ASP A 45 -7.91 12.27 1.24
CA ASP A 45 -7.01 12.85 0.25
C ASP A 45 -6.61 11.79 -0.79
N TYR A 46 -7.27 11.81 -1.95
CA TYR A 46 -7.03 10.86 -3.04
C TYR A 46 -5.69 11.06 -3.77
N HIS A 47 -4.96 12.12 -3.46
CA HIS A 47 -3.64 12.39 -4.03
C HIS A 47 -2.50 11.96 -3.11
N SER A 48 -2.81 11.61 -1.86
CA SER A 48 -1.87 11.06 -0.89
C SER A 48 -1.99 9.54 -0.85
N GLN A 49 -0.84 8.86 -0.79
CA GLN A 49 -0.77 7.42 -0.51
C GLN A 49 -0.42 7.13 0.95
N ALA A 50 -0.24 8.17 1.77
CA ALA A 50 0.00 8.02 3.20
C ALA A 50 -1.21 7.38 3.91
N ASN A 51 -1.01 6.86 5.12
CA ASN A 51 -2.06 6.28 5.94
C ASN A 51 -2.46 7.17 7.16
N PRO A 52 -2.86 8.45 6.98
CA PRO A 52 -3.12 9.39 8.09
C PRO A 52 -4.32 9.02 8.97
N HIS A 53 -5.19 8.14 8.47
CA HIS A 53 -6.32 7.58 9.23
C HIS A 53 -5.88 6.53 10.25
N GLU A 54 -4.72 5.90 10.02
CA GLU A 54 -4.15 4.83 10.84
C GLU A 54 -2.99 5.33 11.71
N VAL A 55 -2.11 6.15 11.12
CA VAL A 55 -0.94 6.73 11.79
C VAL A 55 -0.88 8.23 11.50
N LEU A 56 -1.06 9.04 12.54
CA LEU A 56 -1.07 10.49 12.44
C LEU A 56 0.29 11.06 12.84
N THR A 57 1.01 11.68 11.91
CA THR A 57 2.17 12.51 12.23
C THR A 57 1.74 13.75 13.00
N THR A 58 2.33 13.99 14.16
CA THR A 58 2.03 15.16 15.00
C THR A 58 3.11 16.22 14.92
N HIS A 59 4.37 15.81 14.75
CA HIS A 59 5.50 16.73 14.59
C HIS A 59 6.50 16.22 13.57
N LEU A 60 7.19 17.17 12.95
CA LEU A 60 8.20 16.92 11.94
C LEU A 60 9.39 17.85 12.22
N THR A 61 10.55 17.26 12.45
CA THR A 61 11.81 17.99 12.64
C THR A 61 12.71 17.76 11.43
N LEU A 62 13.17 18.85 10.81
CA LEU A 62 14.07 18.84 9.66
C LEU A 62 15.46 19.29 10.08
N ASP A 63 16.46 18.45 9.84
CA ASP A 63 17.86 18.83 9.86
C ASP A 63 18.42 18.69 8.45
N LEU A 64 18.47 19.81 7.72
CA LEU A 64 18.78 19.85 6.30
C LEU A 64 19.96 20.78 6.00
N SER A 65 20.85 20.32 5.13
CA SER A 65 21.91 21.10 4.51
C SER A 65 21.57 21.40 3.06
N VAL A 66 21.81 22.65 2.65
CA VAL A 66 21.52 23.15 1.30
C VAL A 66 22.79 23.12 0.45
N SER A 67 22.71 22.56 -0.76
CA SER A 67 23.80 22.59 -1.75
C SER A 67 23.33 23.22 -3.06
N PHE A 68 23.73 24.47 -3.32
CA PHE A 68 23.43 25.14 -4.59
C PHE A 68 24.17 24.55 -5.79
N LYS A 69 25.39 24.02 -5.56
CA LYS A 69 26.17 23.37 -6.62
C LYS A 69 25.48 22.11 -7.14
N LYS A 70 24.87 21.34 -6.23
CA LYS A 70 24.15 20.11 -6.58
C LYS A 70 22.66 20.34 -6.84
N GLN A 71 22.13 21.50 -6.45
CA GLN A 71 20.69 21.80 -6.45
C GLN A 71 19.89 20.82 -5.60
N GLU A 72 20.44 20.46 -4.43
CA GLU A 72 19.90 19.40 -3.57
C GLU A 72 19.79 19.87 -2.11
N LEU A 73 18.77 19.34 -1.43
CA LEU A 73 18.66 19.32 0.02
C LEU A 73 19.05 17.92 0.51
N SER A 74 19.90 17.85 1.53
CA SER A 74 20.33 16.57 2.12
C SER A 74 20.32 16.66 3.64
N GLY A 75 19.95 15.58 4.32
CA GLY A 75 19.90 15.58 5.78
C GLY A 75 19.00 14.50 6.32
N SER A 76 18.38 14.75 7.47
CA SER A 76 17.52 13.80 8.16
C SER A 76 16.20 14.45 8.58
N VAL A 77 15.19 13.59 8.73
CA VAL A 77 13.86 13.96 9.19
C VAL A 77 13.48 13.06 10.35
N ILE A 78 12.93 13.65 11.41
CA ILE A 78 12.35 12.93 12.54
C ILE A 78 10.84 13.18 12.52
N PHE A 79 10.07 12.10 12.51
CA PHE A 79 8.61 12.13 12.60
C PHE A 79 8.19 11.67 13.99
N ASP A 80 7.44 12.50 14.70
CA ASP A 80 6.64 12.06 15.84
C ASP A 80 5.23 11.75 15.35
N PHE A 81 4.67 10.64 15.80
CA PHE A 81 3.37 10.17 15.33
C PHE A 81 2.60 9.41 16.39
N GLU A 82 1.29 9.35 16.19
CA GLU A 82 0.34 8.60 17.00
C GLU A 82 -0.33 7.51 16.16
N ARG A 83 -0.46 6.30 16.72
CA ARG A 83 -1.23 5.22 16.07
C ARG A 83 -2.69 5.33 16.50
N LYS A 84 -3.58 5.53 15.54
CA LYS A 84 -5.03 5.63 15.74
C LYS A 84 -5.74 4.28 15.65
N ALA A 85 -5.20 3.37 14.85
CA ALA A 85 -5.74 2.02 14.68
C ALA A 85 -4.87 0.97 15.36
N ASP A 86 -5.55 -0.02 15.95
CA ASP A 86 -4.89 -1.18 16.55
C ASP A 86 -4.19 -2.02 15.48
N LYS A 87 -3.03 -2.59 15.84
CA LYS A 87 -2.26 -3.53 15.00
C LYS A 87 -1.66 -2.96 13.71
N VAL A 88 -1.61 -1.64 13.54
CA VAL A 88 -0.85 -1.03 12.45
C VAL A 88 0.64 -1.21 12.73
N SER A 89 1.36 -1.82 11.79
CA SER A 89 2.80 -2.06 11.91
C SER A 89 3.65 -1.13 11.03
N GLU A 90 3.02 -0.47 10.07
CA GLU A 90 3.71 0.35 9.05
C GLU A 90 3.32 1.82 9.16
N LEU A 91 4.27 2.70 8.83
CA LEU A 91 4.06 4.12 8.61
C LEU A 91 4.26 4.37 7.12
N VAL A 92 3.20 4.73 6.41
CA VAL A 92 3.24 5.00 4.97
C VAL A 92 3.36 6.50 4.77
N LEU A 93 4.37 6.92 4.00
CA LEU A 93 4.68 8.32 3.73
C LEU A 93 4.75 8.54 2.22
N ASP A 94 4.27 9.71 1.79
CA ASP A 94 4.48 10.15 0.41
C ASP A 94 5.94 10.53 0.18
N THR A 95 6.46 10.16 -0.99
CA THR A 95 7.79 10.53 -1.44
C THR A 95 7.74 10.90 -2.92
N ARG A 96 8.56 11.85 -3.34
CA ARG A 96 8.77 12.20 -4.75
C ARG A 96 10.24 12.55 -4.95
N ASP A 97 10.90 11.84 -5.85
CA ASP A 97 12.32 12.05 -6.20
C ASP A 97 13.25 12.11 -4.98
N LEU A 98 12.94 11.33 -3.92
CA LEU A 98 13.76 11.22 -2.73
C LEU A 98 14.65 9.99 -2.77
N THR A 99 15.93 10.18 -2.47
CA THR A 99 16.86 9.08 -2.19
C THR A 99 16.86 8.79 -0.69
N ILE A 100 16.29 7.65 -0.29
CA ILE A 100 16.27 7.22 1.11
C ILE A 100 17.52 6.37 1.40
N VAL A 101 18.36 6.86 2.32
CA VAL A 101 19.62 6.19 2.69
C VAL A 101 19.40 5.15 3.80
N ALA A 102 18.56 5.48 4.78
CA ALA A 102 18.24 4.62 5.90
C ALA A 102 16.93 5.05 6.57
N ALA A 103 16.30 4.11 7.27
CA ALA A 103 15.20 4.36 8.19
C ALA A 103 15.52 3.77 9.57
N SER A 104 15.10 4.46 10.63
CA SER A 104 15.20 3.99 12.00
C SER A 104 13.92 4.30 12.75
N ALA A 105 13.58 3.46 13.73
CA ALA A 105 12.45 3.66 14.62
C ALA A 105 12.94 3.72 16.07
N ARG A 106 12.25 4.48 16.92
CA ARG A 106 12.56 4.55 18.34
C ARG A 106 11.77 3.46 19.08
N VAL A 107 12.49 2.46 19.58
CA VAL A 107 11.93 1.32 20.36
C VAL A 107 12.63 1.31 21.71
N ASP A 108 11.86 1.29 22.79
CA ASP A 108 12.36 1.37 24.17
C ASP A 108 13.33 2.54 24.40
N GLY A 109 12.99 3.70 23.82
CA GLY A 109 13.76 4.93 23.93
C GLY A 109 15.03 4.99 23.08
N LYS A 110 15.39 3.92 22.35
CA LYS A 110 16.60 3.82 21.52
C LYS A 110 16.27 3.76 20.04
N TRP A 111 17.10 4.38 19.22
CA TRP A 111 17.02 4.24 17.77
C TRP A 111 17.48 2.85 17.33
N GLN A 112 16.65 2.19 16.54
CA GLN A 112 16.93 0.89 15.95
C GLN A 112 16.71 0.98 14.44
N LYS A 113 17.63 0.43 13.66
CA LYS A 113 17.51 0.39 12.19
C LYS A 113 16.28 -0.43 11.82
N THR A 114 15.49 0.09 10.90
CA THR A 114 14.34 -0.63 10.33
C THR A 114 14.46 -0.75 8.81
N GLY A 115 13.69 -1.67 8.24
CA GLY A 115 13.49 -1.75 6.80
C GLY A 115 12.58 -0.64 6.29
N PHE A 116 12.70 -0.31 5.01
CA PHE A 116 11.73 0.49 4.27
C PHE A 116 11.60 -0.08 2.86
N LYS A 117 10.47 0.21 2.21
CA LYS A 117 10.22 -0.12 0.81
C LYS A 117 9.84 1.16 0.08
N LEU A 118 10.39 1.37 -1.11
CA LEU A 118 9.94 2.39 -2.03
C LEU A 118 9.07 1.71 -3.08
N GLU A 119 7.85 2.22 -3.26
CA GLU A 119 6.99 1.77 -4.34
C GLU A 119 7.47 2.32 -5.68
N ALA A 120 6.99 1.71 -6.77
CA ALA A 120 7.28 2.22 -8.11
C ALA A 120 6.76 3.67 -8.25
N PRO A 121 7.49 4.54 -8.99
CA PRO A 121 7.02 5.88 -9.28
C PRO A 121 5.60 5.85 -9.85
N HIS A 122 4.71 6.68 -9.31
CA HIS A 122 3.39 6.83 -9.87
C HIS A 122 3.51 7.51 -11.23
N THR A 123 3.00 6.87 -12.28
CA THR A 123 2.92 7.48 -13.61
C THR A 123 2.07 8.73 -13.51
N ALA A 124 2.64 9.91 -13.79
CA ALA A 124 1.85 11.12 -13.90
C ALA A 124 0.76 10.93 -14.97
N LEU A 125 -0.50 11.17 -14.59
CA LEU A 125 -1.63 11.21 -15.52
C LEU A 125 -1.52 12.40 -16.48
#